data_AF-A0A6J6LCQ5-F1
#
_entry.id   AF-A0A6J6LCQ5-F1
#
_cell.length_a   1.000
_cell.length_b   1.000
_cell.length_c   1.000
_cell.angle_alpha   90.00
_cell.angle_beta   90.00
_cell.angle_gamma   90.00
#
_symmetry.space_group_name_H-M   'P 1'
#
loop_
_entity.id
_entity.type
_entity.pdbx_description
1 polymer ?
#
loop_
_entity_poly.entity_id
_entity_poly.type
_entity_poly.pdbx_seq_one_letter_code
_entity_poly.pdbx_strand_id
1 'polypeptide(L)' 'MVYEIIKRFDVIPSIRRANVEEHSGWTILEISGEAQSIADSIAYLEELGCTVNRMEGDVLEG' A
#
# COMPACT_ATOMS: atom_id res chain seq x y z
N MET A 1 8.05 5.04 3.75
CA MET A 1 6.61 4.99 3.42
C MET A 1 5.91 3.77 4.00
N VAL A 2 6.25 2.54 3.61
CA VAL A 2 5.56 1.32 4.13
C VAL A 2 5.63 1.21 5.66
N TYR A 3 6.77 1.52 6.27
CA TYR A 3 6.89 1.56 7.74
C TYR A 3 5.96 2.60 8.39
N GLU A 4 5.81 3.77 7.76
CA GLU A 4 5.00 4.86 8.31
C GLU A 4 3.52 4.49 8.36
N ILE A 5 3.00 3.81 7.34
CA ILE A 5 1.60 3.40 7.35
C ILE A 5 1.30 2.38 8.46
N ILE A 6 2.25 1.50 8.77
CA ILE A 6 2.13 0.56 9.90
C ILE A 6 2.04 1.32 11.23
N LYS A 7 2.97 2.26 11.45
CA LYS A 7 3.07 2.98 12.72
C LYS A 7 1.94 3.98 12.96
N ARG A 8 1.38 4.56 11.90
CA ARG A 8 0.40 5.65 11.99
C ARG A 8 -1.04 5.19 11.89
N PHE A 9 -1.31 4.13 11.13
CA PHE A 9 -2.68 3.70 10.83
C PHE A 9 -3.00 2.28 11.30
N ASP A 10 -2.04 1.57 11.90
CA ASP A 10 -2.25 0.20 12.40
C ASP A 10 -2.71 -0.78 11.30
N VAL A 11 -2.09 -0.67 10.12
CA VAL A 11 -2.30 -1.59 9.00
C VAL A 11 -1.15 -2.58 8.86
N ILE A 12 -1.46 -3.76 8.30
CA ILE A 12 -0.51 -4.82 7.99
C ILE A 12 -0.37 -4.91 6.46
N PRO A 13 0.67 -4.29 5.86
CA PRO A 13 0.97 -4.42 4.45
C PRO A 13 1.80 -5.69 4.17
N SER A 14 1.38 -6.46 3.17
CA SER A 14 2.10 -7.59 2.61
C SER A 14 2.56 -7.26 1.18
N ILE A 15 3.87 -7.23 0.97
CA ILE A 15 4.43 -6.96 -0.36
C ILE A 15 4.25 -8.22 -1.23
N ARG A 16 3.45 -8.10 -2.30
CA ARG A 16 3.30 -9.15 -3.32
C ARG A 16 4.42 -9.06 -4.35
N ARG A 17 4.70 -7.84 -4.81
CA ARG A 17 5.76 -7.53 -5.78
C ARG A 17 6.29 -6.14 -5.54
N ALA A 18 7.57 -5.93 -5.80
CA ALA A 18 8.18 -4.61 -5.80
C ALA A 18 9.27 -4.55 -6.86
N ASN A 19 9.38 -3.41 -7.53
CA ASN A 19 10.57 -3.03 -8.28
C ASN A 19 11.07 -1.71 -7.71
N VAL A 20 12.36 -1.66 -7.34
CA VAL A 20 12.98 -0.49 -6.76
C VAL A 20 14.25 -0.20 -7.54
N GLU A 21 14.29 0.98 -8.13
CA GLU A 21 15.41 1.50 -8.91
C GLU A 21 15.92 2.78 -8.25
N GLU A 22 17.02 3.34 -8.76
CA GLU A 22 17.71 4.48 -8.14
C GLU A 22 16.82 5.73 -8.00
N HIS A 23 15.90 5.94 -8.94
CA HIS A 23 15.03 7.13 -8.99
C HIS A 23 13.55 6.83 -9.19
N SER A 24 13.17 5.56 -9.27
CA SER A 24 11.80 5.13 -9.57
C SER A 24 11.51 3.76 -8.98
N GLY A 25 10.23 3.44 -8.86
CA GLY A 25 9.82 2.12 -8.41
C GLY A 25 8.32 2.01 -8.30
N TRP A 26 7.87 0.77 -8.09
CA TRP A 26 6.48 0.46 -7.81
C TRP A 26 6.39 -0.70 -6.83
N THR A 27 5.28 -0.79 -6.13
CA THR A 27 5.02 -1.89 -5.20
C THR A 27 3.55 -2.29 -5.30
N ILE A 28 3.29 -3.59 -5.38
CA ILE A 28 1.95 -4.16 -5.21
C ILE A 28 1.87 -4.64 -3.76
N LEU A 29 0.96 -4.01 -3.01
CA LEU A 29 0.70 -4.30 -1.62
C LEU A 29 -0.69 -4.91 -1.47
N GLU A 30 -0.77 -5.96 -0.67
CA GLU A 30 -2.02 -6.39 -0.04
C GLU A 30 -2.04 -5.79 1.37
N ILE A 31 -3.04 -4.96 1.68
CA ILE A 31 -3.12 -4.26 2.97
C ILE A 31 -4.31 -4.81 3.75
N SER A 32 -4.05 -5.28 4.97
CA SER A 32 -5.06 -5.74 5.92
C SER A 32 -5.13 -4.82 7.14
N GLY A 33 -6.31 -4.67 7.72
CA GLY A 33 -6.58 -3.80 8.86
C GLY A 33 -8.02 -3.32 8.87
N GLU A 34 -8.35 -2.41 9.78
CA GLU A 34 -9.66 -1.76 9.80
C GLU A 34 -9.90 -0.95 8.52
N ALA A 35 -11.15 -0.92 8.04
CA ALA A 35 -11.48 -0.28 6.77
C ALA A 35 -11.08 1.21 6.73
N GLN A 36 -11.27 1.92 7.84
CA GLN A 36 -10.88 3.33 7.97
C GLN A 36 -9.35 3.48 7.99
N SER A 37 -8.64 2.62 8.73
CA SER A 37 -7.17 2.59 8.75
C SER A 37 -6.58 2.38 7.36
N ILE A 38 -7.17 1.48 6.57
CA ILE A 38 -6.76 1.25 5.18
C ILE A 38 -7.00 2.50 4.35
N ALA A 39 -8.19 3.11 4.43
CA ALA A 39 -8.52 4.32 3.69
C ALA A 39 -7.58 5.51 4.03
N ASP A 40 -7.32 5.72 5.32
CA ASP A 40 -6.42 6.79 5.80
C ASP A 40 -4.98 6.55 5.36
N SER A 41 -4.54 5.28 5.38
CA SER A 41 -3.21 4.93 4.89
C SER A 41 -3.07 5.22 3.40
N ILE A 42 -4.09 4.92 2.58
CA ILE A 42 -4.08 5.20 1.13
C ILE A 42 -4.01 6.70 0.88
N ALA A 43 -4.85 7.49 1.56
CA ALA A 43 -4.84 8.95 1.43
C ALA A 43 -3.45 9.53 1.77
N TYR A 44 -2.80 9.03 2.83
CA TYR A 44 -1.45 9.46 3.18
C TYR A 44 -0.41 9.11 2.10
N LEU A 45 -0.50 7.95 1.47
CA LEU A 45 0.40 7.59 0.36
C LEU A 45 0.22 8.55 -0.83
N GLU A 46 -1.03 8.93 -1.14
CA GLU A 46 -1.34 9.90 -2.20
C GLU A 46 -0.81 11.30 -1.86
N GLU A 47 -0.92 11.75 -0.59
CA GLU A 47 -0.34 13.02 -0.12
C GLU A 47 1.18 13.08 -0.25
N LEU A 48 1.87 11.94 -0.15
CA LEU A 48 3.31 11.83 -0.41
C LEU A 48 3.68 11.89 -1.90
N GLY A 49 2.69 12.01 -2.78
CA GLY A 49 2.86 12.05 -4.23
C GLY A 49 2.90 10.69 -4.90
N CYS A 50 2.53 9.60 -4.20
CA CYS A 50 2.39 8.30 -4.83
C CYS A 50 1.07 8.19 -5.59
N THR A 51 1.13 7.67 -6.81
CA THR A 51 -0.08 7.23 -7.51
C THR A 51 -0.53 5.89 -6.95
N VAL A 52 -1.70 5.84 -6.31
CA VAL A 52 -2.27 4.61 -5.75
C VAL A 52 -3.42 4.14 -6.63
N ASN A 53 -3.27 2.95 -7.23
CA ASN A 53 -4.35 2.29 -7.97
C ASN A 53 -4.89 1.13 -7.13
N ARG A 54 -6.19 1.17 -6.81
CA ARG A 54 -6.86 0.07 -6.11
C ARG A 54 -7.12 -1.08 -7.08
N MET A 55 -6.59 -2.25 -6.76
CA MET A 55 -6.84 -3.48 -7.51
C MET A 55 -7.98 -4.22 -6.82
N GLU A 56 -9.23 -3.78 -7.05
CA GLU A 56 -10.40 -4.51 -6.55
C GLU A 56 -10.62 -5.75 -7.44
N GLY A 57 -10.41 -6.96 -6.89
CA GLY A 57 -10.91 -8.20 -7.49
C GLY A 57 -9.91 -9.13 -8.19
N ASP A 58 -8.59 -8.95 -8.07
CA ASP A 58 -7.61 -9.74 -8.85
C ASP A 58 -6.57 -10.48 -7.98
N VAL A 59 -7.02 -11.04 -6.85
CA VAL A 59 -6.27 -12.08 -6.13
C VAL A 59 -7.10 -13.37 -6.21
N LEU A 60 -7.10 -13.98 -7.40
CA LEU A 60 -7.39 -15.41 -7.48
C LEU A 60 -6.24 -16.13 -6.79
N GLU A 61 -6.53 -16.80 -5.68
CA GLU A 61 -5.66 -17.79 -5.06
C GLU A 61 -5.17 -18.76 -6.15
N GLY A 62 -3.87 -18.73 -6.42
CA GLY A 62 -3.15 -19.77 -7.14
C GLY A 62 -2.42 -20.67 -6.16
#